data_AF-W2CQ45-F1
#
_entry.id   AF-W2CQ45-F1
#
_cell.length_a   1.000
_cell.length_b   1.000
_cell.length_c   1.000
_cell.angle_alpha   90.00
_cell.angle_beta   90.00
_cell.angle_gamma   90.00
#
_symmetry.space_group_name_H-M   'P 1'
#
loop_
_entity.id
_entity.type
_entity.pdbx_description
1 polymer ?
#
loop_
_entity_poly.entity_id
_entity_poly.type
_entity_poly.pdbx_seq_one_letter_code
_entity_poly.pdbx_strand_id
1 'polypeptide(L)' 'AGEIYLTGEEVCERLKLSTRTLQEYRSRGLLAFYKIGGKILYKQSDLQAMLDRHYNPIQKPSV' A
#
# COMPACT_ATOMS: atom_id res chain seq x y z
N ALA A 1 -6.82 9.68 -16.95
CA ALA A 1 -6.52 8.26 -16.68
C ALA A 1 -7.54 7.73 -15.67
N GLY A 2 -7.95 6.46 -15.77
CA GLY A 2 -8.82 5.84 -14.77
C GLY A 2 -8.05 5.47 -13.51
N GLU A 3 -8.71 5.52 -12.36
CA GLU A 3 -8.14 5.06 -11.08
C GLU A 3 -8.22 3.53 -10.99
N ILE A 4 -7.14 2.90 -10.50
CA ILE A 4 -7.07 1.44 -10.34
C ILE A 4 -7.24 1.11 -8.86
N TYR A 5 -8.18 0.21 -8.58
CA TYR A 5 -8.47 -0.26 -7.23
C TYR A 5 -8.01 -1.70 -7.09
N LEU A 6 -7.21 -1.97 -6.07
CA LEU A 6 -6.63 -3.26 -5.75
C LEU A 6 -7.33 -3.87 -4.53
N THR A 7 -7.52 -5.18 -4.55
CA THR A 7 -7.94 -5.95 -3.37
C THR A 7 -6.80 -6.11 -2.36
N GLY A 8 -7.12 -6.53 -1.13
CA GLY A 8 -6.09 -6.81 -0.13
C GLY A 8 -5.09 -7.88 -0.56
N GLU A 9 -5.54 -8.90 -1.28
CA GLU A 9 -4.66 -9.97 -1.79
C GLU A 9 -3.66 -9.42 -2.81
N GLU A 10 -4.12 -8.61 -3.77
CA GLU A 10 -3.23 -7.97 -4.76
C GLU A 10 -2.21 -7.03 -4.11
N VAL A 11 -2.61 -6.29 -3.07
CA VAL A 11 -1.68 -5.43 -2.32
C VAL A 11 -0.62 -6.26 -1.60
N CYS A 12 -1.03 -7.33 -0.92
CA CYS A 12 -0.10 -8.26 -0.27
C CYS A 12 0.90 -8.86 -1.27
N GLU A 13 0.42 -9.29 -2.44
CA GLU A 13 1.27 -9.88 -3.48
C GLU A 13 2.26 -8.87 -4.07
N ARG A 14 1.83 -7.64 -4.35
CA ARG A 14 2.66 -6.59 -4.95
C ARG A 14 3.71 -6.06 -3.98
N LEU A 15 3.31 -5.77 -2.75
CA LEU A 15 4.19 -5.22 -1.71
C LEU A 15 4.96 -6.30 -0.94
N LYS A 16 4.72 -7.59 -1.24
CA LYS A 16 5.29 -8.75 -0.52
C LYS A 16 5.02 -8.67 0.98
N LEU A 17 3.78 -8.30 1.33
CA LEU A 17 3.32 -8.17 2.70
C LEU A 17 2.51 -9.40 3.11
N SER A 18 2.55 -9.72 4.39
CA SER A 18 1.57 -10.63 4.99
C SER A 18 0.22 -9.91 5.17
N THR A 19 -0.87 -10.67 5.16
CA THR A 19 -2.21 -10.13 5.49
C THR A 19 -2.24 -9.45 6.86
N ARG A 20 -1.46 -9.97 7.82
CA ARG A 20 -1.34 -9.36 9.15
C ARG A 20 -0.69 -7.98 9.09
N THR A 21 0.38 -7.82 8.31
CA THR A 21 1.02 -6.52 8.11
C THR A 21 0.09 -5.52 7.43
N LEU A 22 -0.68 -5.97 6.42
CA LEU A 22 -1.68 -5.11 5.76
C LEU A 22 -2.79 -4.65 6.73
N GLN A 23 -3.23 -5.55 7.62
CA GLN A 23 -4.18 -5.19 8.69
C GLN A 23 -3.58 -4.17 9.65
N GLU A 24 -2.33 -4.33 10.06
CA GLU A 24 -1.64 -3.35 10.92
C GLU A 24 -1.51 -1.98 10.23
N TYR A 25 -1.20 -1.94 8.94
CA TYR A 25 -1.13 -0.68 8.17
C TYR A 25 -2.48 0.05 8.14
N ARG A 26 -3.58 -0.69 7.99
CA ARG A 26 -4.94 -0.13 8.11
C ARG A 26 -5.25 0.36 9.52
N SER A 27 -5.02 -0.48 10.53
CA SER A 27 -5.35 -0.16 11.93
C SER A 27 -4.54 1.04 12.45
N ARG A 28 -3.31 1.21 11.96
CA ARG A 28 -2.44 2.35 12.29
C ARG A 28 -2.69 3.59 11.42
N GLY A 29 -3.57 3.50 10.42
CA GLY A 29 -3.85 4.61 9.50
C GLY A 29 -2.71 4.95 8.54
N LEU A 30 -1.76 4.03 8.33
CA LEU A 30 -0.63 4.22 7.41
C LEU A 30 -1.03 4.07 5.95
N LEU A 31 -2.06 3.26 5.68
CA LEU A 31 -2.53 2.98 4.33
C LEU A 31 -4.01 3.28 4.20
N ALA A 32 -4.34 4.18 3.26
CA ALA A 32 -5.72 4.52 2.94
C ALA A 32 -6.44 3.32 2.30
N PHE A 33 -7.70 3.11 2.68
CA PHE A 33 -8.55 2.08 2.10
C PHE A 33 -9.96 2.63 1.87
N TYR A 34 -10.66 1.99 0.94
CA TYR A 34 -12.01 2.36 0.53
C TYR A 34 -12.94 1.16 0.67
N LYS A 35 -14.15 1.40 1.17
CA LYS A 35 -15.19 0.38 1.23
C LYS A 35 -16.18 0.64 0.09
N ILE A 36 -16.13 -0.20 -0.95
CA ILE A 36 -16.96 -0.07 -2.15
C ILE A 36 -17.71 -1.40 -2.34
N GLY A 37 -19.05 -1.36 -2.33
CA GLY A 37 -19.87 -2.56 -2.48
C GLY A 37 -19.59 -3.64 -1.44
N GLY A 38 -19.24 -3.27 -0.21
CA GLY A 38 -18.90 -4.20 0.87
C GLY A 38 -17.47 -4.76 0.83
N LYS A 39 -16.71 -4.52 -0.25
CA LYS A 39 -15.31 -4.92 -0.37
C LYS A 39 -14.38 -3.81 0.07
N ILE A 40 -13.23 -4.19 0.65
CA ILE A 40 -12.14 -3.27 0.96
C ILE A 40 -11.21 -3.23 -0.25
N LEU A 41 -10.97 -2.03 -0.77
CA LEU A 41 -10.12 -1.76 -1.91
C LEU A 41 -9.10 -0.67 -1.58
N TYR A 42 -7.99 -0.67 -2.30
CA TYR A 42 -6.90 0.27 -2.16
C TYR A 42 -6.66 0.94 -3.50
N LYS A 43 -6.58 2.27 -3.51
CA LYS A 43 -6.18 2.98 -4.73
C LYS A 43 -4.70 2.75 -4.99
N GLN A 44 -4.36 2.46 -6.24
CA GLN A 44 -2.98 2.31 -6.63
C GLN A 44 -2.19 3.62 -6.45
N SER A 45 -2.83 4.77 -6.71
CA SER A 45 -2.23 6.09 -6.49
C SER A 45 -1.86 6.34 -5.01
N ASP A 46 -2.74 5.98 -4.08
CA ASP A 46 -2.47 6.12 -2.64
C ASP A 46 -1.37 5.18 -2.15
N LEU A 47 -1.33 3.96 -2.68
CA LEU A 47 -0.25 3.00 -2.38
C LEU A 47 1.11 3.55 -2.83
N GLN A 48 1.18 4.11 -4.03
CA GLN A 48 2.41 4.73 -4.54
C GLN A 48 2.81 5.93 -3.69
N ALA A 49 1.87 6.82 -3.36
CA ALA A 49 2.16 7.99 -2.53
C ALA A 49 2.64 7.61 -1.12
N MET A 50 2.11 6.52 -0.55
CA MET A 50 2.59 5.97 0.73
C MET A 50 4.03 5.46 0.61
N LEU A 51 4.34 4.70 -0.44
CA LEU A 51 5.71 4.23 -0.70
C LEU A 51 6.67 5.41 -0.89
N ASP A 52 6.32 6.38 -1.72
CA ASP A 52 7.18 7.54 -2.00
C ASP A 52 7.45 8.37 -0.74
N ARG A 53 6.44 8.56 0.12
CA ARG A 53 6.58 9.28 1.38
C ARG A 53 7.49 8.57 2.39
N HIS A 54 7.48 7.23 2.39
CA HIS A 54 8.20 6.42 3.36
C HIS A 54 9.46 5.75 2.79
N TYR A 55 9.78 5.99 1.52
CA TYR A 55 10.96 5.45 0.87
C TYR A 55 12.21 6.10 1.45
N ASN A 56 13.00 5.32 2.19
CA ASN A 56 14.30 5.72 2.68
C ASN A 56 15.38 5.04 1.82
N PRO A 57 16.01 5.74 0.87
CA PRO A 57 17.06 5.15 0.05
C PRO A 57 18.22 4.74 0.95
N ILE A 58 18.70 3.50 0.77
CA ILE A 58 19.98 3.09 1.35
C ILE A 58 21.03 3.99 0.71
N GLN A 59 21.67 4.86 1.50
CA GLN A 59 22.80 5.65 1.02
C GLN A 59 23.87 4.67 0.56
N LYS A 60 24.12 4.62 -0.75
CA LYS A 60 25.21 3.81 -1.28
C LYS A 60 26.51 4.44 -0.75
N PRO A 61 27.39 3.67 -0.10
CA PRO A 61 28.69 4.19 0.25
C PRO A 61 29.38 4.62 -1.05
N SER A 62 29.83 5.87 -1.07
CA SER A 62 30.63 6.42 -2.16
C SER A 62 31.93 5.63 -2.21
N VAL A 63 32.01 4.67 -3.14
CA VAL A 63 33.26 4.05 -3.59
C VAL A 63 33.75 4.76 -4.84
#